data_AF-A0A3P7I6C5-F1
#
_entry.id   AF-A0A3P7I6C5-F1
#
_cell.length_a   1.000
_cell.length_b   1.000
_cell.length_c   1.000
_cell.angle_alpha   90.00
_cell.angle_beta   90.00
_cell.angle_gamma   90.00
#
_symmetry.space_group_name_H-M   'P 1'
#
loop_
_entity.id
_entity.type
_entity.pdbx_description
1 polymer ?
#
loop_
_entity_poly.entity_id
_entity_poly.type
_entity_poly.pdbx_seq_one_letter_code
_entity_poly.pdbx_strand_id
1 'polypeptide(L)'
;MMRRTLIRYLVLTQAMVFRDVAAGVRRRFPTMNHLVTAGLMTEKELERFNSIKTKNAKYWVPMHWLFSLIRVAKEEGKIPGEVVYVDLMEVYLKITKVQFEKIRQFRVQILSLTLFDWVPVPLVYTQVVHLAVRSYFAIALFGRQYLQPHPDRDLNIDSAKTRIPGNFFTTGNASALPPSSEPGKSNNLVNQFGRQRHNSR
;
A
#
# COMPACT_ATOMS: atom_id res chain seq x y z
N MET A 1 -26.60 22.91 -17.83
CA MET A 1 -26.53 21.46 -18.12
C MET A 1 -25.15 20.99 -18.58
N MET A 2 -24.52 21.61 -19.59
CA MET A 2 -23.25 21.14 -20.18
C MET A 2 -22.09 20.92 -19.19
N ARG A 3 -21.85 21.83 -18.23
CA ARG A 3 -20.82 21.65 -17.19
C ARG A 3 -21.01 20.38 -16.37
N ARG A 4 -22.26 20.03 -16.03
CA ARG A 4 -22.59 18.80 -15.29
C ARG A 4 -22.32 17.56 -16.14
N THR A 5 -22.64 17.61 -17.44
CA THR A 5 -22.37 16.53 -18.38
C THR A 5 -20.87 16.29 -18.57
N LEU A 6 -20.06 17.37 -18.65
CA LEU A 6 -18.59 17.29 -18.72
C LEU A 6 -18.02 16.57 -17.49
N ILE A 7 -18.41 17.00 -16.29
CA ILE A 7 -17.95 16.37 -15.04
C ILE A 7 -18.41 14.92 -14.97
N ARG A 8 -19.65 14.62 -15.39
CA ARG A 8 -20.17 13.25 -15.41
C ARG A 8 -19.34 12.33 -16.31
N TYR A 9 -18.93 12.78 -17.50
CA TYR A 9 -18.05 11.99 -18.37
C TYR A 9 -16.65 11.76 -17.79
N LEU A 10 -16.11 12.76 -17.07
CA LEU A 10 -14.84 12.61 -16.36
C LEU A 10 -14.96 11.55 -15.24
N VAL A 11 -16.00 11.63 -14.42
CA VAL A 11 -16.25 10.67 -13.34
C VAL A 11 -16.58 9.28 -13.90
N LEU A 12 -17.29 9.20 -15.02
CA LEU A 12 -17.59 7.94 -15.71
C LEU A 12 -16.30 7.25 -16.17
N THR A 13 -15.39 7.98 -16.81
CA THR A 13 -14.07 7.47 -17.22
C THR A 13 -13.32 6.95 -15.99
N GLN A 14 -13.32 7.71 -14.90
CA GLN A 14 -12.66 7.32 -13.65
C GLN A 14 -13.24 6.04 -13.05
N ALA A 15 -14.57 5.93 -12.98
CA ALA A 15 -15.26 4.78 -12.44
C ALA A 15 -14.99 3.51 -13.25
N MET A 16 -14.96 3.63 -14.59
CA MET A 16 -14.62 2.54 -15.49
C MET A 16 -13.20 2.04 -15.27
N VAL A 17 -12.21 2.94 -15.18
CA VAL A 17 -10.82 2.53 -14.97
C VAL A 17 -10.62 1.94 -13.56
N PHE A 18 -11.23 2.53 -12.52
CA PHE A 18 -11.12 2.00 -11.16
C PHE A 18 -11.81 0.65 -10.97
N ARG A 19 -12.90 0.36 -11.67
CA ARG A 19 -13.49 -1.00 -11.70
C ARG A 19 -12.47 -2.06 -12.10
N ASP A 20 -11.52 -1.69 -12.95
CA ASP A 20 -10.56 -2.61 -13.54
C ASP A 20 -9.30 -2.85 -12.72
N VAL A 21 -9.17 -2.09 -11.64
CA VAL A 21 -7.92 -1.96 -10.87
C VAL A 21 -8.20 -2.23 -9.40
N ALA A 22 -9.27 -1.63 -8.86
CA ALA A 22 -9.67 -1.79 -7.47
C ALA A 22 -10.78 -2.84 -7.35
N ALA A 23 -10.48 -3.96 -6.69
CA ALA A 23 -11.46 -5.02 -6.43
C ALA A 23 -12.70 -4.52 -5.67
N GLY A 24 -12.54 -3.55 -4.77
CA GLY A 24 -13.65 -2.92 -4.06
C GLY A 24 -14.63 -2.18 -4.99
N VAL A 25 -14.11 -1.47 -5.99
CA VAL A 25 -14.93 -0.78 -6.99
C VAL A 25 -15.58 -1.78 -7.95
N ARG A 26 -14.87 -2.85 -8.31
CA ARG A 26 -15.43 -3.96 -9.10
C ARG A 26 -16.61 -4.64 -8.41
N ARG A 27 -16.56 -4.82 -7.08
CA ARG A 27 -17.68 -5.37 -6.30
C ARG A 27 -18.89 -4.44 -6.29
N ARG A 28 -18.67 -3.12 -6.16
CA ARG A 28 -19.74 -2.11 -6.15
C ARG A 28 -20.40 -1.94 -7.52
N PHE A 29 -19.61 -1.98 -8.59
CA PHE A 29 -20.09 -1.86 -9.94
C PHE A 29 -19.55 -3.03 -10.76
N PRO A 30 -20.19 -4.20 -10.77
CA PRO A 30 -19.70 -5.36 -11.52
C PRO A 30 -20.01 -5.25 -13.02
N THR A 31 -21.22 -4.81 -13.39
CA THR A 31 -21.66 -4.72 -14.80
C THR A 31 -21.86 -3.27 -15.24
N MET A 32 -21.76 -3.00 -16.54
CA MET A 32 -21.91 -1.63 -17.07
C MET A 32 -23.28 -1.01 -16.75
N ASN A 33 -24.33 -1.84 -16.61
CA ASN A 33 -25.65 -1.42 -16.16
C ASN A 33 -25.64 -0.77 -14.77
N HIS A 34 -24.77 -1.21 -13.86
CA HIS A 34 -24.64 -0.59 -12.54
C HIS A 34 -24.12 0.86 -12.62
N LEU A 35 -23.39 1.23 -13.69
CA LEU A 35 -23.00 2.62 -13.91
C LEU A 35 -24.19 3.47 -14.38
N VAL A 36 -25.13 2.87 -15.09
CA VAL A 36 -26.39 3.52 -15.48
C VAL A 36 -27.28 3.73 -14.27
N THR A 37 -27.48 2.69 -13.45
CA THR A 37 -28.25 2.78 -12.21
C THR A 37 -27.65 3.79 -11.22
N ALA A 38 -26.32 3.95 -11.23
CA ALA A 38 -25.62 4.96 -10.43
C ALA A 38 -25.73 6.40 -10.99
N GLY A 39 -26.37 6.59 -12.14
CA GLY A 39 -26.52 7.90 -12.80
C GLY A 39 -25.24 8.43 -13.46
N LEU A 40 -24.20 7.61 -13.60
CA LEU A 40 -22.95 8.00 -14.25
C LEU A 40 -23.05 7.93 -15.78
N MET A 41 -23.88 7.05 -16.31
CA MET A 41 -24.12 6.86 -17.74
C MET A 41 -25.64 6.86 -18.00
N THR A 42 -26.09 7.40 -19.13
CA THR A 42 -27.50 7.27 -19.54
C THR A 42 -27.71 5.97 -20.32
N GLU A 43 -28.96 5.49 -20.41
CA GLU A 43 -29.29 4.29 -21.19
C GLU A 43 -28.90 4.46 -22.67
N LYS A 44 -29.16 5.63 -23.25
CA LYS A 44 -28.78 5.98 -24.63
C LYS A 44 -27.26 6.00 -24.85
N GLU A 45 -26.49 6.33 -23.82
CA GLU A 45 -25.03 6.27 -23.86
C GLU A 45 -24.55 4.83 -23.74
N LEU A 46 -25.19 4.01 -22.91
CA LEU A 46 -24.87 2.60 -22.79
C LEU A 46 -25.11 1.84 -24.11
N GLU A 47 -26.21 2.14 -24.81
CA GLU A 47 -26.48 1.58 -26.14
C GLU A 47 -25.36 1.94 -27.14
N ARG A 48 -24.98 3.22 -27.20
CA ARG A 48 -23.86 3.68 -28.04
C ARG A 48 -22.54 3.02 -27.64
N PHE A 49 -22.29 2.84 -26.35
CA PHE A 49 -21.10 2.16 -25.83
C PHE A 49 -21.06 0.68 -26.24
N ASN A 50 -22.20 0.00 -26.22
CA ASN A 50 -22.33 -1.41 -26.60
C ASN A 50 -22.26 -1.62 -28.12
N SER A 51 -22.72 -0.65 -28.92
CA SER A 51 -22.67 -0.70 -30.39
C SER A 51 -21.25 -0.84 -30.95
N ILE A 52 -20.26 -0.27 -30.25
CA ILE A 52 -18.84 -0.35 -30.63
C ILE A 52 -18.33 -1.75 -30.31
N LYS A 53 -18.11 -2.63 -31.29
CA LYS A 53 -17.58 -3.98 -31.04
C LYS A 53 -16.04 -3.96 -31.04
N THR A 54 -15.43 -4.06 -29.86
CA THR A 54 -13.97 -4.14 -29.69
C THR A 54 -13.62 -5.16 -28.61
N LYS A 55 -12.53 -5.91 -28.82
CA LYS A 55 -11.98 -6.83 -27.80
C LYS A 55 -11.31 -6.09 -26.63
N ASN A 56 -10.78 -4.90 -26.89
CA ASN A 56 -10.07 -4.09 -25.89
C ASN A 56 -11.03 -3.28 -25.03
N ALA A 57 -10.57 -2.91 -23.83
CA ALA A 57 -11.32 -2.08 -22.92
C ALA A 57 -11.55 -0.66 -23.46
N LYS A 58 -12.81 -0.20 -23.41
CA LYS A 58 -13.30 1.00 -24.10
C LYS A 58 -13.21 2.28 -23.25
N TYR A 59 -12.13 2.46 -22.48
CA TYR A 59 -11.95 3.64 -21.62
C TYR A 59 -11.88 4.96 -22.41
N TRP A 60 -11.47 4.87 -23.66
CA TRP A 60 -11.37 6.02 -24.57
C TRP A 60 -12.75 6.55 -25.01
N VAL A 61 -13.83 5.76 -24.92
CA VAL A 61 -15.15 6.16 -25.44
C VAL A 61 -15.75 7.35 -24.68
N PRO A 62 -15.86 7.33 -23.33
CA PRO A 62 -16.32 8.50 -22.59
C PRO A 62 -15.37 9.70 -22.72
N MET A 63 -14.07 9.45 -22.88
CA MET A 63 -13.08 10.50 -23.13
C MET A 63 -13.33 11.21 -24.46
N HIS A 64 -13.62 10.44 -25.52
CA HIS A 64 -13.98 10.99 -26.82
C HIS A 64 -15.28 11.80 -26.76
N TRP A 65 -16.29 11.33 -26.02
CA TRP A 65 -17.54 12.10 -25.81
C TRP A 65 -17.30 13.41 -25.06
N LEU A 66 -16.38 13.41 -24.09
CA LEU A 66 -15.96 14.63 -23.41
C LEU A 66 -15.35 15.64 -24.40
N PHE A 67 -14.39 15.21 -25.22
CA PHE A 67 -13.77 16.08 -26.22
C PHE A 67 -14.78 16.61 -27.24
N SER A 68 -15.67 15.76 -27.73
CA SER A 68 -16.75 16.17 -28.64
C SER A 68 -17.66 17.21 -27.98
N LEU A 69 -18.00 17.06 -26.70
CA LEU A 69 -18.83 18.02 -25.97
C LEU A 69 -18.12 19.38 -25.79
N ILE A 70 -16.81 19.39 -25.52
CA ILE A 70 -16.02 20.63 -25.43
C ILE A 70 -15.95 21.34 -26.79
N ARG A 71 -15.80 20.58 -27.89
CA ARG A 71 -15.82 21.13 -29.24
C ARG A 71 -17.16 21.78 -29.57
N VAL A 72 -18.27 21.11 -29.28
CA VAL A 72 -19.63 21.68 -29.44
C VAL A 72 -19.79 22.94 -28.59
N ALA A 73 -19.27 22.96 -27.36
CA ALA A 73 -19.29 24.15 -26.51
C ALA A 73 -18.52 25.35 -27.11
N LYS A 74 -17.43 25.10 -27.86
CA LYS A 74 -16.69 26.12 -28.61
C LYS A 74 -17.52 26.63 -29.79
N GLU A 75 -18.09 25.72 -30.58
CA GLU A 75 -18.92 26.05 -31.75
C GLU A 75 -20.17 26.84 -31.37
N GLU A 76 -20.76 26.57 -30.21
CA GLU A 76 -21.88 27.33 -29.63
C GLU A 76 -21.48 28.70 -29.05
N GLY A 77 -20.21 29.11 -29.16
CA GLY A 77 -19.72 30.41 -28.68
C GLY A 77 -19.75 30.60 -27.16
N LYS A 78 -19.95 29.52 -26.38
CA LYS A 78 -20.02 29.58 -24.91
C LYS A 78 -18.64 29.73 -24.24
N ILE A 79 -17.56 29.50 -25.00
CA ILE A 79 -16.18 29.65 -24.55
C ILE A 79 -15.58 30.86 -25.29
N PRO A 80 -15.30 31.97 -24.60
CA PRO A 80 -14.73 33.16 -25.23
C PRO A 80 -13.25 32.91 -25.58
N GLY A 81 -12.93 32.89 -26.87
CA GLY A 81 -11.56 32.87 -27.38
C GLY A 81 -10.95 31.47 -27.51
N GLU A 82 -10.10 31.34 -28.54
CA GLU A 82 -9.39 30.10 -28.87
C GLU A 82 -8.42 29.65 -27.77
N VAL A 83 -7.82 30.61 -27.06
CA VAL A 83 -6.88 30.34 -25.95
C VAL A 83 -7.55 29.62 -24.78
N VAL A 84 -8.76 30.05 -24.37
CA VAL A 84 -9.50 29.42 -23.25
C VAL A 84 -9.92 27.99 -23.60
N TYR A 85 -10.23 27.72 -24.87
CA TYR A 85 -10.52 26.37 -25.35
C TYR A 85 -9.29 25.46 -25.24
N VAL A 86 -8.12 25.95 -25.67
CA VAL A 86 -6.86 25.20 -25.59
C VAL A 86 -6.50 24.91 -24.13
N ASP A 87 -6.60 25.90 -23.25
CA ASP A 87 -6.35 25.73 -21.81
C ASP A 87 -7.29 24.71 -21.17
N LEU A 88 -8.59 24.79 -21.48
CA LEU A 88 -9.55 23.81 -20.97
C LEU A 88 -9.22 22.40 -21.46
N MET A 89 -8.97 22.24 -22.76
CA MET A 89 -8.59 20.97 -23.36
C MET A 89 -7.33 20.40 -22.69
N GLU A 90 -6.33 21.25 -22.45
CA GLU A 90 -5.09 20.87 -21.79
C GLU A 90 -5.33 20.43 -20.34
N VAL A 91 -6.15 21.18 -19.58
CA VAL A 91 -6.52 20.83 -18.22
C VAL A 91 -7.22 19.46 -18.17
N TYR A 92 -8.20 19.20 -19.05
CA TYR A 92 -8.90 17.91 -19.09
C TYR A 92 -7.99 16.75 -19.50
N LEU A 93 -7.11 16.98 -20.49
CA LEU A 93 -6.12 16.00 -20.90
C LEU A 93 -5.13 15.71 -19.76
N LYS A 94 -4.69 16.75 -19.05
CA LYS A 94 -3.79 16.64 -17.89
C LYS A 94 -4.43 15.87 -16.76
N ILE A 95 -5.68 16.19 -16.39
CA ILE A 95 -6.43 15.43 -15.38
C ILE A 95 -6.46 13.96 -15.77
N THR A 96 -6.84 13.66 -17.01
CA THR A 96 -6.96 12.28 -17.49
C THR A 96 -5.62 11.55 -17.47
N LYS A 97 -4.55 12.18 -17.97
CA LYS A 97 -3.19 11.64 -17.93
C LYS A 97 -2.75 11.34 -16.49
N VAL A 98 -2.96 12.26 -15.56
CA VAL A 98 -2.63 12.08 -14.14
C VAL A 98 -3.39 10.89 -13.55
N GLN A 99 -4.67 10.73 -13.89
CA GLN A 99 -5.46 9.59 -13.40
C GLN A 99 -4.95 8.26 -13.95
N PHE A 100 -4.66 8.18 -15.25
CA PHE A 100 -4.07 6.98 -15.86
C PHE A 100 -2.71 6.63 -15.27
N GLU A 101 -1.86 7.64 -15.03
CA GLU A 101 -0.52 7.43 -14.46
C GLU A 101 -0.60 6.90 -13.03
N LYS A 102 -1.47 7.47 -12.18
CA LYS A 102 -1.72 6.95 -10.82
C LYS A 102 -2.19 5.51 -10.83
N ILE A 103 -3.07 5.17 -11.77
CA ILE A 103 -3.60 3.81 -11.91
C ILE A 103 -2.51 2.85 -12.39
N ARG A 104 -1.67 3.28 -13.33
CA ARG A 104 -0.52 2.51 -13.80
C ARG A 104 0.45 2.23 -12.65
N GLN A 105 0.78 3.24 -11.85
CA GLN A 105 1.64 3.10 -10.68
C GLN A 105 1.06 2.10 -9.67
N PHE A 106 -0.24 2.20 -9.37
CA PHE A 106 -0.91 1.25 -8.50
C PHE A 106 -0.88 -0.19 -9.04
N ARG A 107 -1.07 -0.39 -10.36
CA ARG A 107 -0.94 -1.74 -10.96
C ARG A 107 0.46 -2.30 -10.84
N VAL A 108 1.49 -1.49 -11.05
CA VAL A 108 2.89 -1.91 -10.86
C VAL A 108 3.15 -2.30 -9.41
N GLN A 109 2.61 -1.55 -8.45
CA GLN A 109 2.73 -1.87 -7.03
C GLN A 109 2.05 -3.19 -6.66
N ILE A 110 0.83 -3.45 -7.16
CA ILE A 110 0.16 -4.75 -6.96
C ILE A 110 0.95 -5.88 -7.60
N LEU A 111 1.44 -5.70 -8.83
CA LEU A 111 2.24 -6.72 -9.51
C LEU A 111 3.50 -7.03 -8.71
N SER A 112 4.20 -6.01 -8.22
CA SER A 112 5.37 -6.17 -7.35
C SER A 112 5.01 -6.98 -6.10
N LEU A 113 3.92 -6.62 -5.40
CA LEU A 113 3.45 -7.36 -4.24
C LEU A 113 3.10 -8.82 -4.57
N THR A 114 2.46 -9.06 -5.72
CA THR A 114 2.12 -10.41 -6.19
C THR A 114 3.37 -11.20 -6.53
N LEU A 115 4.41 -10.57 -7.09
CA LEU A 115 5.69 -11.20 -7.37
C LEU A 115 6.46 -11.55 -6.08
N PHE A 116 6.38 -10.69 -5.06
CA PHE A 116 6.91 -11.00 -3.72
C PHE A 116 6.20 -12.19 -3.06
N ASP A 117 4.89 -12.33 -3.27
CA ASP A 117 4.12 -13.48 -2.78
C ASP A 117 4.38 -14.74 -3.63
N TRP A 118 4.60 -14.58 -4.94
CA TRP A 118 4.84 -15.68 -5.89
C TRP A 118 6.22 -16.34 -5.73
N VAL A 119 7.27 -15.56 -5.43
CA VAL A 119 8.62 -16.08 -5.21
C VAL A 119 8.86 -16.19 -3.71
N PRO A 120 8.61 -17.35 -3.07
CA PRO A 120 8.95 -17.52 -1.68
C PRO A 120 10.47 -17.40 -1.49
N VAL A 121 10.88 -16.79 -0.38
CA VAL A 121 12.28 -16.84 0.07
C VAL A 121 12.73 -18.30 0.07
N PRO A 122 13.89 -18.65 -0.52
CA PRO A 122 14.26 -20.04 -0.68
C PRO A 122 14.21 -20.75 0.66
N LEU A 123 13.40 -21.80 0.74
CA LEU A 123 13.09 -22.54 1.97
C LEU A 123 14.36 -22.96 2.71
N VAL A 124 15.43 -23.24 1.94
CA VAL A 124 16.76 -23.60 2.43
C VAL A 124 17.37 -22.56 3.38
N TYR A 125 17.13 -21.26 3.18
CA TYR A 125 17.69 -20.22 4.06
C TYR A 125 17.11 -20.33 5.47
N THR A 126 15.80 -20.51 5.58
CA THR A 126 15.15 -20.71 6.89
C THR A 126 15.60 -22.02 7.55
N GLN A 127 15.78 -23.08 6.74
CA GLN A 127 16.23 -24.39 7.22
C GLN A 127 17.66 -24.36 7.78
N VAL A 128 18.60 -23.71 7.07
CA VAL A 128 20.00 -23.59 7.52
C VAL A 128 20.09 -22.78 8.82
N VAL A 129 19.34 -21.69 8.94
CA VAL A 129 19.30 -20.89 10.18
C VAL A 129 18.75 -21.71 11.34
N HIS A 130 17.66 -22.47 11.15
CA HIS A 130 17.13 -23.33 12.19
C HIS A 130 18.09 -24.44 12.61
N LEU A 131 18.81 -25.05 11.66
CA LEU A 131 19.80 -26.08 11.95
C LEU A 131 20.95 -25.50 12.78
N ALA A 132 21.48 -24.33 12.40
CA ALA A 132 22.58 -23.67 13.10
C ALA A 132 22.21 -23.27 14.54
N VAL A 133 21.01 -22.74 14.73
CA VAL A 133 20.53 -22.36 16.07
C VAL A 133 20.32 -23.61 16.94
N ARG A 134 19.72 -24.68 16.39
CA ARG A 134 19.49 -25.92 17.14
C ARG A 134 20.78 -26.64 17.48
N SER A 135 21.75 -26.69 16.57
CA SER A 135 23.05 -27.31 16.85
C SER A 135 23.84 -26.54 17.91
N TYR A 136 23.82 -25.21 17.87
CA TYR A 136 24.42 -24.38 18.93
C TYR A 136 23.83 -24.70 20.31
N PHE A 137 22.50 -24.73 20.43
CA PHE A 137 21.84 -25.05 21.70
C PHE A 137 22.04 -26.51 22.12
N ALA A 138 22.08 -27.46 21.19
CA ALA A 138 22.36 -28.86 21.51
C ALA A 138 23.75 -29.03 22.11
N ILE A 139 24.77 -28.40 21.51
CA ILE A 139 26.14 -28.42 22.05
C ILE A 139 26.21 -27.68 23.39
N ALA A 140 25.55 -26.53 23.51
CA ALA A 140 25.49 -25.79 24.77
C ALA A 140 24.79 -26.56 25.89
N LEU A 141 23.81 -27.40 25.57
CA LEU A 141 23.08 -28.23 26.54
C LEU A 141 24.00 -29.29 27.16
N PHE A 142 24.84 -29.95 26.35
CA PHE A 142 25.83 -30.90 26.86
C PHE A 142 27.05 -30.21 27.51
N GLY A 143 27.53 -29.11 26.94
CA GLY A 143 28.71 -28.39 27.43
C GLY A 143 28.49 -27.58 28.70
N ARG A 144 27.24 -27.28 29.08
CA ARG A 144 26.90 -26.55 30.30
C ARG A 144 26.19 -27.41 31.35
N GLN A 145 26.23 -28.73 31.24
CA GLN A 145 25.77 -29.58 32.33
C GLN A 145 26.71 -29.40 33.53
N TYR A 146 26.15 -29.11 34.70
CA TYR A 146 26.92 -29.11 35.95
C TYR A 146 27.25 -30.57 36.29
N LEU A 147 28.51 -30.97 36.10
CA LEU A 147 28.96 -32.29 36.53
C LEU A 147 28.94 -32.34 38.07
N GLN A 148 28.44 -33.43 38.63
CA GLN A 148 28.58 -33.68 40.07
C GLN A 148 30.07 -33.77 40.40
N PRO A 149 30.58 -33.01 41.39
CA PRO A 149 31.97 -33.12 41.80
C PRO A 149 32.21 -34.51 42.37
N HIS A 150 33.12 -35.27 41.76
CA HIS A 150 33.61 -36.55 42.29
C HIS A 150 34.73 -36.23 43.29
N PRO A 151 34.88 -36.96 44.43
CA PRO A 151 35.79 -36.60 45.51
C PRO A 151 37.28 -36.51 45.11
N ASP A 152 37.67 -37.11 43.99
CA ASP A 152 39.05 -37.12 43.50
C ASP A 152 39.32 -36.10 42.37
N ARG A 153 38.38 -35.17 42.13
CA ARG A 153 38.63 -34.03 41.24
C ARG A 153 38.31 -32.74 41.98
N ASP A 154 39.35 -32.17 42.59
CA ASP A 154 39.40 -30.77 43.02
C ASP A 154 39.33 -29.85 41.78
N LEU A 155 38.16 -29.78 41.16
CA LEU A 155 37.77 -28.67 40.32
C LEU A 155 36.85 -27.82 41.19
N ASN A 156 37.47 -26.96 42.00
CA ASN A 156 36.80 -25.80 42.58
C ASN A 156 36.40 -24.87 41.42
N ILE A 157 35.31 -25.22 40.75
CA ILE A 157 34.48 -24.28 40.00
C ILE A 157 33.50 -23.72 41.03
N ASP A 158 34.05 -23.05 42.03
CA ASP A 158 33.32 -22.04 42.77
C ASP A 158 32.75 -21.08 41.73
N SER A 159 31.43 -21.07 41.58
CA SER A 159 30.49 -19.93 41.50
C SER A 159 30.95 -18.56 40.96
N ALA A 160 32.07 -18.47 40.24
CA ALA A 160 32.71 -17.25 39.82
C ALA A 160 32.85 -17.27 38.30
N LYS A 161 31.90 -16.56 37.67
CA LYS A 161 32.08 -15.91 36.37
C LYS A 161 31.79 -16.75 35.12
N THR A 162 30.62 -17.37 35.05
CA THR A 162 29.78 -17.23 33.85
C THR A 162 28.60 -16.34 34.19
N ARG A 163 28.92 -15.06 34.46
CA ARG A 163 27.98 -13.96 34.27
C ARG A 163 27.42 -14.12 32.87
N ILE A 164 26.15 -14.48 32.76
CA ILE A 164 25.37 -14.33 31.53
C ILE A 164 25.71 -12.91 31.03
N PRO A 165 26.32 -12.72 29.85
CA PRO A 165 26.29 -11.40 29.25
C PRO A 165 24.82 -11.19 28.90
N GLY A 166 24.11 -10.55 29.82
CA GLY A 166 22.76 -10.06 29.58
C GLY A 166 22.80 -9.27 28.28
N ASN A 167 21.90 -9.62 27.38
CA ASN A 167 21.41 -8.79 26.29
C ASN A 167 22.47 -7.85 25.69
N PHE A 168 23.27 -8.35 24.75
CA PHE A 168 24.02 -7.50 23.82
C PHE A 168 23.07 -6.88 22.77
N PHE A 169 22.00 -6.25 23.24
CA PHE A 169 21.09 -5.41 22.47
C PHE A 169 20.39 -4.48 23.45
N THR A 170 21.11 -3.48 23.97
CA THR A 170 20.56 -2.15 24.31
C THR A 170 21.69 -1.22 24.72
N THR A 171 21.69 -0.02 24.13
CA THR A 171 22.32 1.25 24.60
C THR A 171 23.85 1.22 24.75
N GLY A 172 24.63 1.83 23.86
CA GLY A 172 24.53 3.25 23.48
C GLY A 172 25.21 4.10 24.57
N ASN A 173 26.44 4.54 24.28
CA ASN A 173 27.27 5.51 24.99
C ASN A 173 26.57 6.31 26.11
N ALA A 174 27.01 6.13 27.36
CA ALA A 174 26.76 7.11 28.42
C ALA A 174 27.83 7.03 29.51
N SER A 175 28.99 7.62 29.24
CA SER A 175 29.92 8.06 30.29
C SER A 175 30.59 9.36 29.86
N ALA A 176 29.85 10.46 30.00
CA ALA A 176 30.37 11.82 30.22
C ALA A 176 29.21 12.74 30.63
N LEU A 177 29.09 13.07 31.92
CA LEU A 177 28.79 14.39 32.51
C LEU A 177 28.36 14.27 34.01
N PRO A 178 28.62 15.30 34.85
CA PRO A 178 28.58 15.22 36.31
C PRO A 178 27.17 15.50 36.89
N PRO A 179 26.97 15.39 38.22
CA PRO A 179 25.66 15.10 38.82
C PRO A 179 24.86 16.36 39.13
N SER A 180 23.54 16.36 38.89
CA SER A 180 22.55 17.11 39.68
C SER A 180 21.10 16.91 39.19
N SER A 181 20.19 16.96 40.18
CA SER A 181 18.75 17.27 40.12
C SER A 181 17.74 16.31 39.47
N GLU A 182 16.93 15.75 40.37
CA GLU A 182 15.46 15.55 40.34
C GLU A 182 14.80 14.38 39.56
N PRO A 183 13.82 13.69 40.20
CA PRO A 183 13.09 12.57 39.59
C PRO A 183 11.78 13.06 38.96
N GLY A 184 11.66 12.96 37.63
CA GLY A 184 10.37 13.16 36.99
C GLY A 184 10.46 13.32 35.47
N LYS A 185 9.72 12.48 34.75
CA LYS A 185 9.49 12.45 33.29
C LYS A 185 10.50 11.65 32.46
N SER A 186 10.26 10.34 32.35
CA SER A 186 10.40 9.63 31.05
C SER A 186 9.70 8.28 31.08
N ASN A 187 8.37 8.28 31.17
CA ASN A 187 7.52 7.12 30.89
C ASN A 187 6.44 7.58 29.90
N ASN A 188 6.77 7.75 28.61
CA ASN A 188 5.72 8.04 27.61
C ASN A 188 6.07 7.81 26.13
N LEU A 189 6.90 6.82 25.77
CA LEU A 189 7.20 6.59 24.34
C LEU A 189 7.19 5.13 23.84
N VAL A 190 6.57 4.17 24.55
CA VAL A 190 6.48 2.77 24.08
C VAL A 190 5.05 2.21 24.15
N ASN A 191 4.04 3.02 23.86
CA ASN A 191 2.67 2.53 23.69
C ASN A 191 1.85 3.44 22.74
N GLN A 192 2.11 3.35 21.43
CA GLN A 192 1.25 4.01 20.43
C GLN A 192 0.86 3.17 19.20
N PHE A 193 1.09 1.86 19.17
CA PHE A 193 0.64 1.01 18.05
C PHE A 193 -0.22 -0.20 18.43
N GLY A 194 -0.95 -0.13 19.55
CA GLY A 194 -1.73 -1.26 20.08
C GLY A 194 -3.22 -1.05 20.36
N ARG A 195 -3.80 0.17 20.24
CA ARG A 195 -5.22 0.40 20.60
C ARG A 195 -5.85 1.59 19.86
N GLN A 196 -6.38 1.35 18.66
CA GLN A 196 -7.43 2.17 18.05
C GLN A 196 -8.35 1.27 17.20
N ARG A 197 -9.06 0.34 17.86
CA ARG A 197 -10.28 -0.31 17.35
C ARG A 197 -11.21 -0.64 18.52
N HIS A 198 -11.83 0.37 19.10
CA HIS A 198 -13.19 0.36 19.67
C HIS A 198 -13.40 1.62 20.52
N ASN A 199 -14.01 2.65 19.93
CA ASN A 199 -15.25 3.25 20.43
C ASN A 199 -15.62 4.48 19.60
N SER A 200 -16.69 4.34 18.82
CA SER A 200 -17.50 5.48 18.37
C SER A 200 -18.95 5.09 18.60
N ARG A 201 -19.47 5.49 19.76
CA ARG A 201 -20.83 5.99 19.97
C ARG A 201 -20.76 7.03 21.06
#